data_AF-A0A3D2HVK4-F1
#
_entry.id   AF-A0A3D2HVK4-F1
#
_cell.length_a   1.000
_cell.length_b   1.000
_cell.length_c   1.000
_cell.angle_alpha   90.00
_cell.angle_beta   90.00
_cell.angle_gamma   90.00
#
_symmetry.space_group_name_H-M   'P 1'
#
loop_
_entity.id
_entity.type
_entity.pdbx_description
1 polymer ?
#
loop_
_entity_poly.entity_id
_entity_poly.type
_entity_poly.pdbx_seq_one_letter_code
_entity_poly.pdbx_strand_id
1 'polypeptide(L)'
;KAYGYQLGIRHHYKEGDFDQVDRVLYDLKHNPASRRILTNIYNFQDLHEMNLYPCAYSMTFNVTGDKLNAILNQRSQDMLTANNWNVV
;
A
#
# COMPACT_ATOMS: atom_id res chain seq x y z
N LYS A 1 11.55 -4.57 11.30
CA LYS A 1 10.86 -4.68 9.97
C LYS A 1 10.34 -3.31 9.54
N ALA A 2 10.36 -2.94 8.25
CA ALA A 2 9.99 -1.61 7.75
C ALA A 2 9.11 -1.67 6.49
N TYR A 3 8.82 -0.54 5.85
CA TYR A 3 7.89 -0.41 4.70
C TYR A 3 8.19 -1.40 3.55
N GLY A 4 9.42 -1.40 3.03
CA GLY A 4 9.80 -2.27 1.91
C GLY A 4 9.71 -3.77 2.25
N TYR A 5 9.99 -4.13 3.51
CA TYR A 5 9.82 -5.51 3.96
C TYR A 5 8.35 -5.94 3.87
N GLN A 6 7.42 -5.14 4.38
CA GLN A 6 5.99 -5.46 4.37
C GLN A 6 5.41 -5.53 2.95
N LEU A 7 5.83 -4.62 2.06
CA LEU A 7 5.40 -4.64 0.66
C LEU A 7 5.94 -5.84 -0.12
N GLY A 8 7.18 -6.26 0.17
CA GLY A 8 7.87 -7.35 -0.52
C GLY A 8 7.52 -8.75 -0.02
N ILE A 9 6.66 -8.90 0.99
CA ILE A 9 6.14 -10.21 1.37
C ILE A 9 5.26 -10.73 0.23
N ARG A 10 5.64 -11.88 -0.33
CA ARG A 10 4.88 -12.54 -1.39
C ARG A 10 3.73 -13.34 -0.80
N HIS A 11 2.59 -13.25 -1.47
CA HIS A 11 1.39 -14.04 -1.17
C HIS A 11 1.01 -14.86 -2.39
N HIS A 12 0.44 -16.03 -2.13
CA HIS A 12 -0.05 -16.92 -3.19
C HIS A 12 -1.46 -16.51 -3.60
N TYR A 13 -1.64 -16.16 -4.87
CA TYR A 13 -2.93 -15.86 -5.49
C TYR A 13 -3.24 -16.89 -6.58
N LYS A 14 -4.48 -16.87 -7.05
CA LYS A 14 -4.92 -17.75 -8.14
C LYS A 14 -4.08 -17.59 -9.41
N GLU A 15 -3.60 -16.38 -9.67
CA GLU A 15 -2.83 -16.03 -10.86
C GLU A 15 -1.30 -16.17 -10.68
N GLY A 16 -0.84 -16.54 -9.48
CA GLY A 16 0.57 -16.73 -9.15
C GLY A 16 0.99 -16.10 -7.82
N ASP A 17 2.28 -16.19 -7.50
CA ASP A 17 2.86 -15.55 -6.34
C ASP A 17 3.18 -14.08 -6.64
N PHE A 18 2.59 -13.17 -5.89
CA PHE A 18 2.80 -11.73 -6.06
C PHE A 18 3.19 -11.09 -4.74
N ASP A 19 4.08 -10.10 -4.79
CA ASP A 19 4.13 -9.11 -3.72
C ASP A 19 2.93 -8.14 -3.82
N GLN A 20 2.79 -7.25 -2.85
CA GLN A 20 1.62 -6.36 -2.83
C GLN A 20 1.60 -5.37 -4.01
N VAL A 21 2.77 -4.97 -4.52
CA VAL A 21 2.88 -4.01 -5.64
C VAL A 21 2.59 -4.71 -6.95
N ASP A 22 3.16 -5.90 -7.15
CA ASP A 22 2.88 -6.76 -8.30
C ASP A 22 1.37 -7.05 -8.41
N ARG A 23 0.72 -7.33 -7.27
CA ARG A 23 -0.73 -7.56 -7.25
C ARG A 23 -1.50 -6.33 -7.70
N VAL A 24 -1.15 -5.15 -7.20
CA VAL A 24 -1.77 -3.87 -7.60
C VAL A 24 -1.58 -3.64 -9.11
N LEU A 25 -0.37 -3.81 -9.63
CA LEU A 25 -0.07 -3.65 -11.05
C LEU A 25 -0.85 -4.64 -11.92
N TYR A 26 -0.99 -5.89 -11.46
CA TYR A 26 -1.79 -6.90 -12.14
C TYR A 26 -3.27 -6.48 -12.20
N ASP A 27 -3.86 -6.07 -11.08
CA ASP A 27 -5.26 -5.67 -11.02
C ASP A 27 -5.54 -4.41 -11.84
N LEU A 28 -4.64 -3.43 -11.84
CA LEU A 28 -4.78 -2.24 -12.67
C LEU A 28 -4.80 -2.55 -14.17
N LYS A 29 -4.07 -3.59 -14.61
CA LYS A 29 -4.03 -4.00 -16.02
C LYS A 29 -5.22 -4.87 -16.42
N HIS A 30 -5.68 -5.75 -15.54
CA HIS A 30 -6.66 -6.79 -15.90
C HIS A 30 -8.08 -6.51 -15.37
N ASN A 31 -8.22 -5.72 -14.31
CA ASN A 31 -9.51 -5.35 -13.73
C ASN A 31 -9.46 -3.94 -13.08
N PRO A 32 -9.25 -2.87 -13.89
CA PRO A 32 -9.06 -1.51 -13.37
C PRO A 32 -10.28 -0.93 -12.64
N ALA A 33 -11.48 -1.46 -12.87
CA ALA A 33 -12.70 -1.06 -12.17
C ALA A 33 -12.84 -1.71 -10.78
N SER A 34 -11.88 -2.55 -10.37
CA SER A 34 -11.88 -3.19 -9.06
C SER A 34 -11.78 -2.15 -7.94
N ARG A 35 -12.68 -2.28 -6.95
CA ARG A 35 -12.65 -1.49 -5.71
C ARG A 35 -11.74 -2.08 -4.63
N ARG A 36 -10.93 -3.07 -4.99
CA ARG A 36 -10.11 -3.88 -4.07
C ARG A 36 -8.61 -3.76 -4.36
N ILE A 37 -8.21 -2.79 -5.18
CA ILE A 37 -6.81 -2.55 -5.52
C ILE A 37 -6.19 -1.77 -4.36
N LEU A 38 -5.46 -2.44 -3.47
CA LEU A 38 -4.88 -1.80 -2.29
C LEU A 38 -3.60 -2.50 -1.82
N THR A 39 -2.78 -1.75 -1.08
CA THR A 39 -1.70 -2.28 -0.25
C THR A 39 -1.98 -1.98 1.21
N ASN A 40 -1.49 -2.83 2.11
CA ASN A 40 -1.53 -2.62 3.55
C ASN A 40 -0.27 -3.20 4.20
N ILE A 41 0.43 -2.36 4.95
CA ILE A 41 1.69 -2.70 5.61
C ILE A 41 1.58 -2.71 7.14
N TYR A 42 0.37 -2.57 7.68
CA TYR A 42 0.11 -2.67 9.11
C TYR A 42 -0.12 -4.14 9.53
N ASN A 43 0.97 -4.92 9.61
CA ASN A 43 0.90 -6.30 10.06
C ASN A 43 1.08 -6.41 11.58
N PHE A 44 0.01 -6.76 12.31
CA PHE A 44 0.01 -6.92 13.76
C PHE A 44 1.04 -7.91 14.29
N GLN A 45 1.33 -8.97 13.52
CA GLN A 45 2.31 -9.98 13.91
C GLN A 45 3.72 -9.41 13.93
N ASP A 46 4.02 -8.42 13.09
CA ASP A 46 5.36 -7.86 12.97
C ASP A 46 5.58 -6.61 13.82
N LEU A 47 4.52 -6.01 14.40
CA LEU A 47 4.61 -4.74 15.12
C LEU A 47 5.60 -4.77 16.27
N HIS A 48 5.65 -5.87 17.03
CA HIS A 48 6.54 -6.00 18.18
C HIS A 48 8.04 -6.00 17.81
N GLU A 49 8.38 -6.24 16.54
CA GLU A 49 9.74 -6.15 16.00
C GLU A 49 10.05 -4.80 15.32
N MET A 50 9.13 -3.84 15.38
CA MET A 50 9.29 -2.52 14.78
C MET A 50 9.63 -1.49 15.86
N ASN A 51 10.70 -0.73 15.62
CA ASN A 51 11.02 0.45 16.46
C ASN A 51 9.93 1.53 16.35
N LEU A 52 9.27 1.63 15.19
CA LEU A 52 8.17 2.55 14.95
C LEU A 52 7.16 1.91 14.00
N TYR A 53 5.88 1.97 14.36
CA TYR A 53 4.82 1.42 13.52
C TYR A 53 4.62 2.30 12.28
N PRO A 54 4.17 1.75 11.14
CA PRO A 54 4.00 2.53 9.90
C PRO A 54 3.02 3.69 10.11
N CYS A 55 3.41 4.90 9.72
CA CYS A 55 2.57 6.11 9.80
C CYS A 55 1.60 6.15 8.61
N ALA A 56 2.13 6.02 7.40
CA ALA A 56 1.36 5.66 6.21
C ALA A 56 1.26 4.14 6.18
N TYR A 57 0.06 3.58 6.15
CA TYR A 57 -0.08 2.13 6.34
C TYR A 57 -0.94 1.44 5.30
N SER A 58 -1.79 2.17 4.58
CA SER A 58 -2.60 1.61 3.51
C SER A 58 -2.73 2.58 2.36
N MET A 59 -2.68 2.06 1.15
CA MET A 59 -2.93 2.83 -0.07
C MET A 59 -3.95 2.10 -0.93
N THR A 60 -5.02 2.78 -1.32
CA THR A 60 -6.08 2.23 -2.17
C THR A 60 -6.07 2.96 -3.50
N PHE A 61 -6.19 2.21 -4.60
CA PHE A 61 -6.16 2.73 -5.96
C PHE A 61 -7.52 2.57 -6.63
N ASN A 62 -7.89 3.54 -7.48
CA ASN A 62 -9.10 3.51 -8.29
C ASN A 62 -8.88 4.19 -9.63
N VAL A 63 -9.49 3.67 -10.71
CA VAL A 63 -9.40 4.24 -12.06
C VAL A 63 -10.74 4.88 -12.44
N THR A 64 -10.71 6.14 -12.86
CA THR A 64 -11.88 6.86 -13.36
C THR A 64 -11.54 7.49 -14.71
N GLY A 65 -12.14 6.98 -15.80
CA GLY A 65 -11.72 7.32 -17.16
C GLY A 65 -10.25 6.93 -17.37
N ASP A 66 -9.45 7.84 -17.90
CA ASP A 66 -7.99 7.65 -18.11
C ASP A 66 -7.14 8.13 -16.92
N LYS A 67 -7.74 8.26 -15.72
CA LYS A 67 -7.04 8.75 -14.52
C LYS A 67 -6.93 7.67 -13.45
N LEU A 68 -5.70 7.39 -13.04
CA LEU A 68 -5.40 6.63 -11.83
C LEU A 68 -5.43 7.56 -10.61
N ASN A 69 -6.27 7.22 -9.64
CA ASN A 69 -6.41 7.93 -8.37
C ASN A 69 -5.91 7.03 -7.24
N ALA A 70 -5.40 7.62 -6.18
CA ALA A 70 -4.97 6.92 -4.99
C ALA A 70 -5.43 7.63 -3.72
N ILE A 71 -5.70 6.85 -2.68
CA ILE A 71 -6.04 7.31 -1.34
C ILE A 71 -5.01 6.71 -0.38
N LEU A 72 -4.25 7.58 0.28
CA LEU A 72 -3.30 7.19 1.33
C LEU A 72 -3.95 7.34 2.71
N ASN A 73 -4.00 6.25 3.46
CA ASN A 73 -4.39 6.29 4.87
C ASN A 73 -3.14 6.42 5.74
N GLN A 74 -3.05 7.55 6.43
CA GLN A 74 -2.01 7.82 7.43
C GLN A 74 -2.63 7.85 8.82
N ARG A 75 -2.09 7.06 9.76
CA ARG A 75 -2.53 7.06 11.17
C ARG A 75 -1.95 8.22 11.98
N SER A 76 -0.89 8.84 11.49
CA SER A 76 -0.16 9.92 12.14
C SER A 76 0.63 10.69 11.10
N GLN A 77 0.64 12.01 11.22
CA GLN A 77 1.28 12.92 10.26
C GLN A 77 1.80 14.15 10.98
N ASP A 78 3.12 14.36 10.91
CA ASP A 78 3.72 15.63 11.29
C ASP A 78 3.53 16.62 10.14
N MET A 79 2.73 17.66 10.40
CA MET A 79 2.34 18.64 9.40
C MET A 79 3.48 19.59 8.99
N LEU A 80 4.40 19.90 9.90
CA LEU A 80 5.43 20.90 9.68
C LEU A 80 6.66 20.31 9.00
N THR A 81 7.09 19.13 9.44
CA THR A 81 8.38 18.56 9.01
C THR A 81 8.23 17.44 7.98
N ALA A 82 7.13 16.69 8.01
CA ALA A 82 6.98 15.46 7.22
C ALA A 82 5.88 15.53 6.15
N ASN A 83 4.95 16.48 6.23
CA ASN A 83 3.83 16.56 5.29
C ASN A 83 4.29 16.62 3.83
N ASN A 84 5.26 17.49 3.55
CA ASN A 84 5.76 17.67 2.18
C ASN A 84 6.48 16.42 1.64
N TRP A 85 6.94 15.51 2.50
CA TRP A 85 7.54 14.25 2.06
C TRP A 85 6.50 13.17 1.78
N ASN A 86 5.32 13.27 2.40
CA ASN A 86 4.26 12.26 2.26
C ASN A 86 3.28 12.58 1.11
N VAL A 87 3.15 13.85 0.74
CA VAL A 87 2.16 14.34 -0.24
C VAL A 87 2.78 14.63 -1.61
N VAL A 88 4.12 14.70 -1.70
CA VAL A 88 4.87 14.96 -2.95
C VAL A 88 5.21 13.68 -3.69
#